data_AF-A0A482RG52-F1
#
_entry.id   AF-A0A482RG52-F1
#
_cell.length_a   1.000
_cell.length_b   1.000
_cell.length_c   1.000
_cell.angle_alpha   90.00
_cell.angle_beta   90.00
_cell.angle_gamma   90.00
#
_symmetry.space_group_name_H-M   'P 1'
#
loop_
_entity.id
_entity.type
_entity.pdbx_description
1 polymer ?
#
loop_
_entity_poly.entity_id
_entity_poly.type
_entity_poly.pdbx_seq_one_letter_code
_entity_poly.pdbx_strand_id
1 'polypeptide(L)'
;MYKRVRHLDTQTVEQHFEKDHFGGVGCSVEVLGKRQELYLHAHSRIDGLLKRVHEYGHKIQEFYGDTPDRLWYRSITLLPTSGALPGVGGAKTRASGMEDMAGALTLEVAPPRVPETEEDFRRAAQMGLLDESNASSRRTLIPVEQTIRKMTEKYRRDPTGATPAHADMAKVVYLVDANAIQVTFHHAAGRITACARLYQKPTGKFETLSADPYAPQPRVC
;
A
#
# COMPACT_ATOMS: atom_id res chain seq x y z
N MET A 1 -11.84 -9.53 -27.19
CA MET A 1 -10.91 -8.64 -27.92
C MET A 1 -10.13 -7.80 -26.91
N TYR A 2 -8.91 -7.35 -27.24
CA TYR A 2 -8.18 -6.38 -26.41
C TYR A 2 -7.68 -5.22 -27.29
N LYS A 3 -7.71 -4.00 -26.75
CA LYS A 3 -7.22 -2.79 -27.42
C LYS A 3 -5.94 -2.33 -26.75
N ARG A 4 -4.87 -2.17 -27.52
CA ARG A 4 -3.59 -1.63 -27.02
C ARG A 4 -3.32 -0.26 -27.65
N VAL A 5 -3.06 0.74 -26.82
CA VAL A 5 -2.67 2.09 -27.23
C VAL A 5 -1.26 2.36 -26.72
N ARG A 6 -0.41 2.96 -27.56
CA ARG A 6 0.96 3.35 -27.19
C ARG A 6 1.11 4.85 -27.36
N HIS A 7 1.48 5.53 -26.27
CA HIS A 7 1.77 6.95 -26.23
C HIS A 7 3.30 7.12 -26.22
N LEU A 8 3.86 7.52 -27.36
CA LEU A 8 5.32 7.58 -27.55
C LEU A 8 5.96 8.74 -26.78
N ASP A 9 5.23 9.83 -26.62
CA ASP A 9 5.60 11.03 -25.86
C ASP A 9 5.79 10.73 -24.37
N THR A 10 4.85 9.99 -23.78
CA THR A 10 4.85 9.67 -22.34
C THR A 10 5.48 8.31 -22.03
N GLN A 11 5.92 7.55 -23.05
CA GLN A 11 6.35 6.16 -22.92
C GLN A 11 5.32 5.27 -22.20
N THR A 12 4.05 5.56 -22.41
CA THR A 12 2.92 4.88 -21.75
C THR A 12 2.30 3.87 -22.70
N VAL A 13 1.99 2.69 -22.17
CA VAL A 13 1.24 1.64 -22.86
C VAL A 13 -0.05 1.38 -22.11
N GLU A 14 -1.17 1.56 -22.79
CA GLU A 14 -2.49 1.24 -22.27
C GLU A 14 -3.01 -0.04 -22.93
N GLN A 15 -3.59 -0.92 -22.12
CA GLN A 15 -4.21 -2.16 -22.58
C GLN A 15 -5.61 -2.25 -21.96
N HIS A 16 -6.63 -2.21 -22.81
CA HIS A 16 -8.02 -2.42 -22.42
C HIS A 16 -8.42 -3.85 -22.71
N PHE A 17 -9.03 -4.47 -21.73
CA PHE A 17 -9.51 -5.83 -21.78
C PHE A 17 -11.04 -5.83 -21.69
N GLU A 18 -11.66 -6.80 -22.34
CA GLU A 18 -13.08 -7.06 -22.13
C GLU A 18 -13.32 -7.66 -20.76
N LYS A 19 -14.55 -7.49 -20.29
CA LYS A 19 -15.05 -8.16 -19.09
C LYS A 19 -14.86 -9.67 -19.23
N ASP A 20 -14.35 -10.32 -18.18
CA ASP A 20 -14.05 -11.76 -18.12
C ASP A 20 -12.77 -12.24 -18.84
N HIS A 21 -11.89 -11.31 -19.25
CA HIS A 21 -10.54 -11.64 -19.68
C HIS A 21 -9.48 -11.23 -18.66
N PHE A 22 -8.32 -11.91 -18.74
CA PHE A 22 -7.13 -11.60 -17.95
C PHE A 22 -7.36 -11.50 -16.43
N GLY A 23 -8.17 -12.41 -15.87
CA GLY A 23 -8.41 -12.47 -14.42
C GLY A 23 -9.18 -11.29 -13.84
N GLY A 24 -10.03 -10.64 -14.67
CA GLY A 24 -10.90 -9.55 -14.24
C GLY A 24 -10.27 -8.15 -14.35
N VAL A 25 -9.10 -8.03 -14.97
CA VAL A 25 -8.49 -6.73 -15.29
C VAL A 25 -9.27 -6.10 -16.44
N GLY A 26 -9.69 -4.84 -16.27
CA GLY A 26 -10.35 -4.06 -17.33
C GLY A 26 -9.39 -3.14 -18.07
N CYS A 27 -8.41 -2.56 -17.37
CA CYS A 27 -7.39 -1.70 -17.98
C CYS A 27 -6.04 -1.88 -17.27
N SER A 28 -4.96 -1.99 -18.05
CA SER A 28 -3.59 -1.88 -17.58
C SER A 28 -2.92 -0.66 -18.22
N VAL A 29 -2.33 0.20 -17.41
CA VAL A 29 -1.53 1.35 -17.86
C VAL A 29 -0.10 1.14 -17.36
N GLU A 30 0.86 1.04 -18.27
CA GLU A 30 2.26 0.86 -17.95
C GLU A 30 3.08 2.04 -18.44
N VAL A 31 3.77 2.71 -17.51
CA VAL A 31 4.82 3.68 -17.80
C VAL A 31 6.15 2.94 -17.74
N LEU A 32 6.81 2.80 -18.90
CA LEU A 32 7.91 1.87 -19.09
C LEU A 32 8.99 1.98 -18.00
N GLY A 33 9.19 0.88 -17.26
CA GLY A 33 10.23 0.76 -16.22
C GLY A 33 10.00 1.59 -14.95
N LYS A 34 8.86 2.28 -14.82
CA LYS A 34 8.55 3.14 -13.67
C LYS A 34 7.35 2.64 -12.87
N ARG A 35 6.20 2.49 -13.53
CA ARG A 35 4.92 2.28 -12.84
C ARG A 35 3.97 1.46 -13.70
N GLN A 36 3.25 0.55 -13.06
CA GLN A 36 2.13 -0.15 -13.67
C GLN A 36 0.87 0.08 -12.84
N GLU A 37 -0.22 0.45 -13.48
CA GLU A 37 -1.55 0.55 -12.89
C GLU A 37 -2.45 -0.51 -13.49
N LEU A 38 -3.13 -1.26 -12.64
CA LEU A 38 -4.15 -2.23 -13.00
C LEU A 38 -5.48 -1.74 -12.45
N TYR A 39 -6.45 -1.57 -13.33
CA TYR A 39 -7.85 -1.30 -12.99
C TYR A 39 -8.64 -2.58 -13.22
N LEU A 40 -9.34 -3.02 -12.20
CA LEU A 40 -10.04 -4.30 -12.19
C LEU A 40 -11.54 -4.07 -12.17
N HIS A 41 -12.29 -4.97 -12.79
CA HIS A 41 -13.74 -4.98 -12.71
C HIS A 41 -14.14 -5.40 -11.29
N ALA A 42 -14.73 -4.50 -10.51
CA ALA A 42 -15.06 -4.71 -9.11
C ALA A 42 -15.76 -6.06 -8.82
N HIS A 43 -16.72 -6.44 -9.67
CA HIS A 43 -17.51 -7.67 -9.50
C HIS A 43 -16.81 -8.95 -9.95
N SER A 44 -15.66 -8.84 -10.63
CA SER A 44 -14.92 -10.01 -11.12
C SER A 44 -14.04 -10.66 -10.05
N ARG A 45 -13.84 -10.00 -8.91
CA ARG A 45 -12.96 -10.48 -7.85
C ARG A 45 -13.66 -10.60 -6.50
N ILE A 46 -13.49 -11.76 -5.89
CA ILE A 46 -14.00 -12.07 -4.56
C ILE A 46 -13.33 -11.26 -3.44
N ASP A 47 -12.13 -10.74 -3.69
CA ASP A 47 -11.33 -9.97 -2.71
C ASP A 47 -11.65 -8.47 -2.73
N GLY A 48 -12.51 -8.00 -3.63
CA GLY A 48 -12.91 -6.60 -3.74
C GLY A 48 -11.81 -5.67 -4.25
N LEU A 49 -10.71 -6.18 -4.82
CA LEU A 49 -9.62 -5.35 -5.36
C LEU A 49 -10.09 -4.58 -6.60
N LEU A 50 -10.03 -3.24 -6.55
CA LEU A 50 -10.44 -2.33 -7.63
C LEU A 50 -9.26 -1.83 -8.46
N LYS A 51 -8.17 -1.50 -7.77
CA LYS A 51 -6.98 -0.89 -8.39
C LYS A 51 -5.73 -1.39 -7.72
N ARG A 52 -4.71 -1.73 -8.50
CA ARG A 52 -3.35 -1.97 -8.03
C ARG A 52 -2.38 -1.05 -8.76
N VAL A 53 -1.55 -0.33 -8.02
CA VAL A 53 -0.44 0.48 -8.54
C VAL A 53 0.86 -0.16 -8.09
N HIS A 54 1.74 -0.46 -9.03
CA HIS A 54 3.06 -1.01 -8.78
C HIS A 54 4.10 0.01 -9.24
N GLU A 55 4.72 0.71 -8.30
CA GLU A 55 5.94 1.49 -8.52
C GLU A 55 7.12 0.55 -8.40
N TYR A 56 7.73 0.19 -9.54
CA TYR A 56 8.71 -0.90 -9.58
C TYR A 56 9.90 -0.63 -8.65
N GLY A 57 10.19 -1.60 -7.77
CA GLY A 57 11.30 -1.51 -6.82
C GLY A 57 11.06 -0.60 -5.61
N HIS A 58 9.86 -0.03 -5.48
CA HIS A 58 9.57 0.94 -4.42
C HIS A 58 8.32 0.56 -3.61
N LYS A 59 7.16 0.52 -4.26
CA LYS A 59 5.89 0.39 -3.55
C LYS A 59 4.80 -0.23 -4.39
N ILE A 60 4.03 -1.10 -3.78
CA ILE A 60 2.76 -1.60 -4.31
C ILE A 60 1.62 -0.97 -3.50
N GLN A 61 0.59 -0.50 -4.18
CA GLN A 61 -0.60 0.07 -3.58
C GLN A 61 -1.82 -0.65 -4.13
N GLU A 62 -2.75 -0.98 -3.26
CA GLU A 62 -3.97 -1.72 -3.56
C GLU A 62 -5.14 -0.96 -2.97
N PHE A 63 -6.17 -0.76 -3.79
CA PHE A 63 -7.40 -0.08 -3.42
C PHE A 63 -8.55 -1.06 -3.55
N TYR A 64 -9.39 -1.08 -2.53
CA TYR A 64 -10.47 -2.04 -2.40
C TYR A 64 -11.81 -1.32 -2.34
N GLY A 65 -12.83 -1.97 -2.90
CA GLY A 65 -14.23 -1.54 -2.86
C GLY A 65 -14.84 -1.81 -1.51
N ASP A 66 -16.04 -2.37 -1.49
CA ASP A 66 -16.71 -2.80 -0.27
C ASP A 66 -16.31 -4.23 0.06
N THR A 67 -15.42 -4.35 1.03
CA THR A 67 -14.93 -5.62 1.58
C THR A 67 -15.61 -5.90 2.92
N PRO A 68 -15.83 -7.18 3.28
CA PRO A 68 -16.49 -7.53 4.54
C PRO A 68 -15.67 -7.11 5.77
N ASP A 69 -14.34 -7.03 5.65
CA ASP A 69 -13.43 -6.57 6.71
C ASP A 69 -13.23 -5.05 6.70
N ARG A 70 -13.86 -4.32 5.76
CA ARG A 70 -13.76 -2.87 5.57
C ARG A 70 -12.37 -2.37 5.19
N LEU A 71 -11.48 -3.26 4.72
CA LEU A 71 -10.21 -2.88 4.12
C LEU A 71 -10.48 -2.09 2.84
N TRP A 72 -9.99 -0.85 2.75
CA TRP A 72 -10.13 -0.03 1.53
C TRP A 72 -8.79 0.29 0.88
N TYR A 73 -7.70 0.13 1.61
CA TYR A 73 -6.35 0.41 1.11
C TYR A 73 -5.32 -0.50 1.75
N ARG A 74 -4.45 -1.08 0.92
CA ARG A 74 -3.22 -1.75 1.35
C ARG A 74 -2.04 -1.16 0.59
N SER A 75 -0.91 -1.01 1.26
CA SER A 75 0.34 -0.68 0.59
C SER A 75 1.49 -1.50 1.13
N ILE A 76 2.38 -1.91 0.24
CA ILE A 76 3.57 -2.69 0.52
C ILE A 76 4.75 -1.86 0.07
N THR A 77 5.63 -1.50 1.00
CA THR A 77 6.89 -0.83 0.72
C THR A 77 7.99 -1.88 0.64
N LEU A 78 8.76 -1.83 -0.43
CA LEU A 78 9.77 -2.80 -0.76
C LEU A 78 11.14 -2.25 -0.40
N LEU A 79 12.05 -3.13 0.01
CA LEU A 79 13.46 -2.77 0.11
C LEU A 79 14.04 -2.74 -1.31
N PRO A 80 14.82 -1.71 -1.65
CA PRO A 80 15.57 -1.73 -2.89
C PRO A 80 16.57 -2.87 -2.80
N THR A 81 16.39 -3.92 -3.62
CA THR A 81 17.39 -4.96 -3.78
C THR A 81 18.62 -4.32 -4.43
N SER A 82 19.61 -3.96 -3.62
CA SER A 82 20.93 -3.61 -4.14
C SER A 82 21.43 -4.82 -4.92
N GLY A 83 21.58 -4.69 -6.25
CA GLY A 83 21.98 -5.78 -7.14
C GLY A 83 23.41 -6.28 -6.93
N ALA A 84 23.75 -6.71 -5.72
CA ALA A 84 24.91 -7.54 -5.45
C ALA A 84 24.48 -8.99 -5.68
N LEU A 85 24.95 -9.55 -6.80
CA LEU A 85 24.91 -11.00 -7.01
C LEU A 85 25.56 -11.71 -5.81
N PRO A 86 25.02 -12.84 -5.34
CA PRO A 86 25.69 -13.67 -4.36
C PRO A 86 26.87 -14.35 -5.05
N GLY A 87 28.06 -13.74 -5.00
CA GLY A 87 29.28 -14.35 -5.52
C GLY A 87 30.36 -13.36 -5.90
N VAL A 88 31.19 -12.99 -4.94
CA VAL A 88 32.68 -12.94 -4.97
C VAL A 88 33.09 -12.08 -3.76
N GLY A 89 33.89 -12.68 -2.88
CA GLY A 89 34.20 -12.16 -1.55
C GLY A 89 34.86 -10.79 -1.53
N GLY A 90 34.51 -9.99 -0.53
CA GLY A 90 35.15 -8.71 -0.24
C GLY A 90 34.64 -8.12 1.07
N ALA A 91 35.41 -8.36 2.13
CA ALA A 91 35.55 -7.63 3.40
C ALA A 91 34.36 -6.86 4.01
N LYS A 92 34.11 -7.18 5.28
CA LYS A 92 33.35 -6.43 6.27
C LYS A 92 33.81 -4.96 6.36
N THR A 93 32.84 -4.04 6.40
CA THR A 93 32.91 -2.86 7.26
C THR A 93 31.55 -2.61 7.89
N ARG A 94 31.50 -2.77 9.22
CA ARG A 94 30.43 -2.23 10.06
C ARG A 94 30.61 -0.72 10.13
N ALA A 95 29.55 0.03 9.86
CA ALA A 95 29.37 1.36 10.43
C ALA A 95 27.91 1.52 10.83
N SER A 96 27.72 1.67 12.13
CA SER A 96 26.53 2.19 12.80
C SER A 96 26.20 3.59 12.30
N GLY A 97 24.92 3.88 12.09
CA GLY A 97 24.42 5.22 11.80
C GLY A 97 22.91 5.25 12.03
N MET A 98 22.55 5.58 13.27
CA MET A 98 21.20 5.76 13.76
C MET A 98 20.88 7.23 13.62
N GLU A 99 20.26 7.66 12.51
CA GLU A 99 19.66 8.98 12.33
C GLU A 99 18.86 9.01 11.02
N ASP A 100 17.54 9.18 11.17
CA ASP A 100 16.54 9.70 10.19
C ASP A 100 15.16 9.07 10.43
N MET A 101 14.60 9.36 11.60
CA MET A 101 13.18 9.21 11.91
C MET A 101 12.53 10.58 12.00
N ALA A 102 12.63 11.36 10.93
CA ALA A 102 11.92 12.62 10.78
C ALA A 102 11.20 12.66 9.42
N GLY A 103 9.87 12.78 9.44
CA GLY A 103 9.12 13.28 8.29
C GLY A 103 8.48 12.24 7.37
N ALA A 104 7.88 11.16 7.87
CA ALA A 104 6.81 10.51 7.12
C ALA A 104 5.55 11.39 7.18
N LEU A 105 5.52 12.47 6.40
CA LEU A 105 4.32 13.25 6.12
C LEU A 105 3.25 12.29 5.59
N THR A 106 2.32 11.93 6.47
CA THR A 106 1.12 11.19 6.09
C THR A 106 0.27 12.11 5.24
N LEU A 107 0.34 11.95 3.92
CA LEU A 107 -0.70 12.47 3.04
C LEU A 107 -2.01 11.77 3.45
N GLU A 108 -2.97 12.54 3.95
CA GLU A 108 -4.38 12.15 4.05
C GLU A 108 -4.89 11.92 2.63
N VAL A 109 -4.65 10.71 2.11
CA VAL A 109 -5.28 10.27 0.87
C VAL A 109 -6.74 10.00 1.20
N ALA A 110 -7.62 10.92 0.81
CA ALA A 110 -9.05 10.71 0.84
C ALA A 110 -9.39 9.39 0.11
N PRO A 111 -10.43 8.65 0.56
CA PRO A 111 -10.87 7.47 -0.17
C PRO A 111 -11.14 7.85 -1.63
N PRO A 112 -10.58 7.12 -2.61
CA PRO A 112 -10.82 7.45 -4.01
C PRO A 112 -12.32 7.38 -4.30
N ARG A 113 -12.86 8.41 -4.94
CA ARG A 113 -14.19 8.30 -5.57
C ARG A 113 -14.10 7.18 -6.60
N VAL A 114 -14.97 6.19 -6.48
CA VAL A 114 -15.06 5.09 -7.44
C VAL A 114 -15.45 5.70 -8.79
N PRO A 115 -14.66 5.51 -9.85
CA PRO A 115 -15.12 5.83 -11.20
C PRO A 115 -16.24 4.85 -11.56
N GLU A 116 -17.48 5.31 -11.55
CA GLU A 116 -18.65 4.50 -11.85
C GLU A 116 -18.92 4.42 -13.37
N THR A 117 -18.36 5.37 -14.14
CA THR A 117 -18.54 5.46 -15.59
C THR A 117 -17.24 5.31 -16.37
N GLU A 118 -17.33 4.88 -17.63
CA GLU A 118 -16.18 4.78 -18.55
C GLU A 118 -15.45 6.12 -18.74
N GLU A 119 -16.16 7.24 -18.61
CA GLU A 119 -15.57 8.59 -18.67
C GLU A 119 -14.76 8.93 -17.41
N ASP A 120 -15.14 8.43 -16.25
CA ASP A 120 -14.39 8.62 -15.00
C ASP A 120 -13.05 7.89 -15.04
N PHE A 121 -13.01 6.71 -15.69
CA PHE A 121 -11.75 6.01 -15.97
C PHE A 121 -10.82 6.84 -16.87
N ARG A 122 -11.36 7.50 -17.91
CA ARG A 122 -10.57 8.36 -18.80
C ARG A 122 -10.02 9.60 -18.07
N ARG A 123 -10.82 10.23 -17.20
CA ARG A 123 -10.37 11.37 -16.38
C ARG A 123 -9.30 10.99 -15.35
N ALA A 124 -9.43 9.82 -14.71
CA ALA A 124 -8.44 9.34 -13.75
C ALA A 124 -7.07 9.09 -14.40
N ALA A 125 -7.05 8.62 -15.66
CA ALA A 125 -5.82 8.46 -16.43
C ALA A 125 -5.16 9.82 -16.78
N GLN A 126 -5.97 10.86 -17.02
CA GLN A 126 -5.48 12.18 -17.44
C GLN A 126 -4.89 13.04 -16.30
N MET A 127 -5.27 12.76 -15.05
CA MET A 127 -4.86 13.51 -13.85
C MET A 127 -3.52 13.06 -13.23
N GLY A 128 -2.86 12.03 -13.78
CA GLY A 128 -1.55 11.55 -13.31
C GLY A 128 -0.34 12.36 -13.81
N LEU A 129 -0.58 13.51 -14.44
CA LEU A 129 0.44 14.37 -15.02
C LEU A 129 0.97 15.35 -13.96
N LEU A 130 2.28 15.58 -13.95
CA LEU A 130 3.07 16.52 -13.13
C LEU A 130 3.81 15.90 -11.92
N ASP A 131 4.93 15.21 -12.21
CA ASP A 131 6.22 15.53 -11.57
C ASP A 131 7.37 15.04 -12.47
N GLU A 132 7.95 15.97 -13.25
CA GLU A 132 9.08 15.72 -14.13
C GLU A 132 10.30 16.50 -13.64
N SER A 133 11.17 15.86 -12.84
CA SER A 133 12.56 16.32 -12.70
C SER A 133 13.52 15.29 -12.09
N ASN A 134 13.73 14.15 -12.75
CA ASN A 134 15.07 13.53 -12.88
C ASN A 134 15.00 12.27 -13.74
N ALA A 135 15.44 12.35 -14.99
CA ALA A 135 15.67 11.20 -15.84
C ALA A 135 17.14 11.19 -16.26
N SER A 136 17.96 10.39 -15.56
CA SER A 136 19.19 9.89 -16.15
C SER A 136 19.58 8.53 -15.58
N SER A 137 19.68 7.58 -16.50
CA SER A 137 20.51 6.39 -16.41
C SER A 137 20.07 5.25 -15.48
N ARG A 138 19.29 4.33 -16.06
CA ARG A 138 19.61 2.89 -16.20
C ARG A 138 18.38 2.19 -16.79
N ARG A 139 18.57 1.34 -17.81
CA ARG A 139 17.60 0.27 -18.10
C ARG A 139 17.56 -0.60 -16.85
N THR A 140 16.60 -0.36 -15.97
CA THR A 140 16.32 -1.22 -14.83
C THR A 140 15.76 -2.52 -15.39
N LEU A 141 16.65 -3.49 -15.57
CA LEU A 141 16.29 -4.90 -15.47
C LEU A 141 15.42 -5.03 -14.22
N ILE A 142 14.18 -5.49 -14.38
CA ILE A 142 13.22 -5.72 -13.29
C ILE A 142 13.95 -6.57 -12.23
N PRO A 143 14.28 -6.04 -11.05
CA PRO A 143 15.15 -6.77 -10.14
C PRO A 143 14.35 -7.83 -9.39
N VAL A 144 14.74 -9.08 -9.65
CA VAL A 144 15.15 -10.13 -8.68
C VAL A 144 14.67 -9.86 -7.25
N GLU A 145 13.83 -10.78 -6.73
CA GLU A 145 13.40 -10.95 -5.33
C GLU A 145 13.46 -9.68 -4.47
N GLN A 146 12.35 -8.96 -4.37
CA GLN A 146 12.22 -7.78 -3.51
C GLN A 146 11.68 -8.20 -2.14
N THR A 147 12.40 -7.84 -1.08
CA THR A 147 11.97 -8.11 0.29
C THR A 147 11.01 -7.02 0.77
N ILE A 148 9.94 -7.43 1.47
CA ILE A 148 8.95 -6.50 2.01
C ILE A 148 9.51 -5.84 3.26
N ARG A 149 9.65 -4.52 3.24
CA ARG A 149 10.07 -3.70 4.40
C ARG A 149 8.93 -3.48 5.38
N LYS A 150 7.79 -3.06 4.81
CA LYS A 150 6.64 -2.54 5.55
C LYS A 150 5.37 -2.79 4.76
N MET A 151 4.33 -3.22 5.46
CA MET A 151 2.97 -3.24 4.93
C MET A 151 2.09 -2.30 5.74
N THR A 152 1.14 -1.63 5.09
CA THR A 152 0.17 -0.77 5.76
C THR A 152 -1.20 -1.04 5.18
N GLU A 153 -2.15 -1.33 6.05
CA GLU A 153 -3.55 -1.54 5.75
C GLU A 153 -4.37 -0.42 6.40
N LYS A 154 -5.38 0.07 5.70
CA LYS A 154 -6.32 1.07 6.22
C LYS A 154 -7.75 0.57 6.03
N TYR A 155 -8.55 0.81 7.06
CA TYR A 155 -9.91 0.31 7.19
C TYR A 155 -10.89 1.48 7.27
N ARG A 156 -12.13 1.24 6.84
CA ARG A 156 -13.24 2.19 7.01
C ARG A 156 -13.85 2.00 8.38
N ARG A 157 -14.35 3.11 8.94
CA ARG A 157 -15.12 3.09 10.19
C ARG A 157 -16.38 2.26 10.04
N ASP A 158 -16.82 1.62 11.12
CA ASP A 158 -18.08 0.86 11.15
C ASP A 158 -19.25 1.82 10.88
N PRO A 159 -19.97 1.68 9.75
CA PRO A 159 -21.07 2.58 9.44
C PRO A 159 -22.23 2.41 10.42
N THR A 160 -22.37 1.25 11.05
CA THR A 160 -23.44 0.98 12.03
C THR A 160 -23.15 1.63 13.39
N GLY A 161 -21.89 1.94 13.67
CA GLY A 161 -21.44 2.41 14.98
C GLY A 161 -21.53 1.36 16.09
N ALA A 162 -21.80 0.09 15.76
CA ALA A 162 -21.86 -1.00 16.73
C ALA A 162 -20.49 -1.26 17.38
N THR A 163 -19.41 -1.11 16.61
CA THR A 163 -18.05 -1.23 17.12
C THR A 163 -17.61 0.07 17.80
N PRO A 164 -17.25 0.06 19.09
CA PRO A 164 -16.75 1.25 19.75
C PRO A 164 -15.38 1.65 19.18
N ALA A 165 -15.07 2.94 19.19
CA ALA A 165 -13.88 3.48 18.52
C ALA A 165 -12.55 2.84 18.98
N HIS A 166 -12.44 2.44 20.25
CA HIS A 166 -11.23 1.78 20.79
C HIS A 166 -11.05 0.33 20.33
N ALA A 167 -12.08 -0.27 19.73
CA ALA A 167 -12.06 -1.60 19.11
C ALA A 167 -12.13 -1.54 17.58
N ASP A 168 -12.48 -0.37 17.01
CA ASP A 168 -12.60 -0.18 15.57
C ASP A 168 -11.25 0.20 14.94
N MET A 169 -10.60 -0.76 14.29
CA MET A 169 -9.29 -0.54 13.68
C MET A 169 -9.39 0.42 12.50
N ALA A 170 -8.52 1.43 12.47
CA ALA A 170 -8.42 2.38 11.36
C ALA A 170 -7.23 2.08 10.45
N LYS A 171 -6.11 1.64 11.04
CA LYS A 171 -4.85 1.43 10.34
C LYS A 171 -4.02 0.36 11.02
N VAL A 172 -3.51 -0.59 10.25
CA VAL A 172 -2.54 -1.58 10.72
C VAL A 172 -1.24 -1.40 9.93
N VAL A 173 -0.12 -1.33 10.63
CA VAL A 173 1.21 -1.21 10.05
C VAL A 173 2.05 -2.40 10.49
N TYR A 174 2.45 -3.21 9.52
CA TYR A 174 3.39 -4.31 9.72
C TYR A 174 4.78 -3.80 9.42
N LEU A 175 5.62 -3.68 10.44
CA LEU A 175 7.03 -3.33 10.34
C LEU A 175 7.82 -4.64 10.33
N VAL A 176 8.10 -5.16 9.14
CA VAL A 176 8.68 -6.51 8.97
C VAL A 176 10.09 -6.55 9.58
N ASP A 177 10.92 -5.55 9.29
CA ASP A 177 12.28 -5.45 9.84
C ASP A 177 12.32 -5.34 11.37
N ALA A 178 11.32 -4.65 11.95
CA ALA A 178 11.21 -4.48 13.39
C ALA A 178 10.42 -5.63 14.06
N ASN A 179 9.93 -6.60 13.28
CA ASN A 179 9.09 -7.69 13.74
C ASN A 179 7.93 -7.22 14.64
N ALA A 180 7.31 -6.11 14.24
CA ALA A 180 6.32 -5.39 15.03
C ALA A 180 5.09 -5.04 14.20
N ILE A 181 3.94 -4.95 14.86
CA ILE A 181 2.66 -4.58 14.29
C ILE A 181 2.12 -3.40 15.10
N GLN A 182 1.89 -2.28 14.44
CA GLN A 182 1.23 -1.13 15.05
C GLN A 182 -0.21 -1.06 14.56
N VAL A 183 -1.16 -1.08 15.49
CA VAL A 183 -2.59 -0.92 15.22
C VAL A 183 -3.03 0.44 15.73
N THR A 184 -3.59 1.26 14.85
CA THR A 184 -4.23 2.54 15.18
C THR A 184 -5.74 2.39 15.03
N PHE A 185 -6.49 2.81 16.03
CA PHE A 185 -7.94 2.73 16.07
C PHE A 185 -8.58 4.06 15.64
N HIS A 186 -9.86 4.03 15.28
CA HIS A 186 -10.60 5.25 14.96
C HIS A 186 -10.75 6.18 16.18
N HIS A 187 -10.99 7.47 15.92
CA HIS A 187 -11.22 8.45 16.99
C HIS A 187 -12.56 8.20 17.68
N ALA A 188 -12.56 8.24 19.02
CA ALA A 188 -13.79 8.31 19.78
C ALA A 188 -14.45 9.67 19.62
N ALA A 189 -15.78 9.73 19.71
CA ALA A 189 -16.51 10.99 19.68
C ALA A 189 -15.98 11.94 20.76
N GLY A 190 -15.60 13.17 20.36
CA GLY A 190 -15.02 14.17 21.25
C GLY A 190 -13.54 13.99 21.60
N ARG A 191 -12.82 13.02 21.02
CA ARG A 191 -11.36 12.86 21.22
C ARG A 191 -10.55 13.24 19.98
N ILE A 192 -9.51 14.04 20.19
CA ILE A 192 -8.58 14.49 19.13
C ILE A 192 -7.48 13.46 18.86
N THR A 193 -7.06 12.69 19.86
CA THR A 193 -5.99 11.70 19.72
C THR A 193 -6.56 10.30 19.51
N ALA A 194 -6.08 9.60 18.48
CA ALA A 194 -6.43 8.20 18.23
C ALA A 194 -5.70 7.28 19.23
N CYS A 195 -6.38 6.22 19.65
CA CYS A 195 -5.71 5.15 20.40
C CYS A 195 -4.84 4.33 19.45
N ALA A 196 -3.67 3.90 19.91
CA ALA A 196 -2.80 2.98 19.17
C ALA A 196 -2.26 1.89 20.10
N ARG A 197 -1.98 0.72 19.54
CA ARG A 197 -1.32 -0.41 20.20
C ARG A 197 -0.14 -0.86 19.37
N LEU A 198 0.97 -1.16 20.02
CA LEU A 198 2.15 -1.75 19.40
C LEU A 198 2.31 -3.19 19.89
N TYR A 199 2.30 -4.13 18.97
CA TYR A 199 2.57 -5.53 19.22
C TYR A 199 3.97 -5.83 18.69
N GLN A 200 4.88 -6.20 19.57
CA GLN A 200 6.18 -6.71 19.15
C GLN A 200 6.14 -8.23 19.28
N LYS A 201 6.58 -8.95 18.25
CA LYS A 201 6.72 -10.39 18.39
C LYS A 201 7.77 -10.62 19.48
N PRO A 202 7.42 -11.28 20.58
CA PRO A 202 8.38 -11.52 21.64
C PRO A 202 9.52 -12.36 21.07
N THR A 203 10.75 -11.86 21.19
CA THR A 203 11.88 -12.75 21.48
C THR A 203 11.71 -13.43 22.86
N GLY A 204 10.68 -13.04 23.62
CA GLY A 204 10.19 -13.63 24.86
C GLY A 204 9.31 -12.70 25.72
N LYS A 205 9.14 -11.41 25.37
CA LYS A 205 8.37 -10.41 26.15
C LYS A 205 7.52 -9.50 25.24
N PHE A 206 6.30 -9.16 25.65
CA PHE A 206 5.44 -8.17 24.98
C PHE A 206 5.23 -6.96 25.89
N GLU A 207 5.21 -5.75 25.31
CA GLU A 207 4.88 -4.50 26.02
C GLU A 207 3.57 -3.96 25.46
N THR A 208 2.54 -3.84 26.30
CA THR A 208 1.27 -3.23 25.90
C THR A 208 1.31 -1.75 26.25
N LEU A 209 1.62 -0.91 25.27
CA LEU A 209 1.45 0.55 25.41
C LEU A 209 -0.04 0.87 25.19
N SER A 210 -0.81 0.91 26.28
CA SER A 210 -2.18 1.44 26.26
C SER A 210 -2.14 2.93 26.60
N ALA A 211 -2.60 3.78 25.67
CA ALA A 211 -2.79 5.20 25.96
C ALA A 211 -4.00 5.47 26.87
N ASP A 212 -4.91 4.49 27.03
CA ASP A 212 -6.09 4.61 27.88
C ASP A 212 -5.96 3.63 29.06
N PRO A 213 -5.81 4.11 30.31
CA PRO A 213 -5.66 3.25 31.48
C PRO A 213 -6.94 2.48 31.84
N TYR A 214 -8.09 2.84 31.27
CA TYR A 214 -9.38 2.18 31.52
C TYR A 214 -9.79 1.20 30.41
N ALA A 215 -9.01 1.10 29.33
CA ALA A 215 -9.31 0.14 28.27
C ALA A 215 -9.17 -1.30 28.80
N PRO A 216 -10.11 -2.21 28.48
CA PRO A 216 -10.00 -3.60 28.90
C PRO A 216 -8.69 -4.20 28.38
N GLN A 217 -7.90 -4.76 29.30
CA GLN A 217 -6.64 -5.38 28.95
C GLN A 217 -6.90 -6.62 28.08
N PRO A 218 -6.15 -6.82 26.99
CA PRO A 218 -6.29 -8.02 26.18
C PRO A 218 -5.91 -9.23 27.03
N ARG A 219 -6.82 -10.21 27.12
CA ARG A 219 -6.51 -11.50 27.74
C ARG A 219 -5.56 -12.25 26.81
N VAL A 220 -4.35 -12.54 27.28
CA VAL A 220 -3.42 -13.43 26.59
C VAL A 220 -3.91 -14.85 26.85
N CYS A 221 -4.33 -15.55 25.79
CA CYS A 221 -4.64 -16.98 25.84
C CYS A 221 -3.36 -17.81 25.78
#